data_AF-A0A139HFL3-F1
#
_entry.id   AF-A0A139HFL3-F1
#
_cell.length_a   1.000
_cell.length_b   1.000
_cell.length_c   1.000
_cell.angle_alpha   90.00
_cell.angle_beta   90.00
_cell.angle_gamma   90.00
#
_symmetry.space_group_name_H-M   'P 1'
#
loop_
_entity.id
_entity.type
_entity.pdbx_description
1 polymer ?
#
loop_
_entity_poly.entity_id
_entity_poly.type
_entity_poly.pdbx_seq_one_letter_code
_entity_poly.pdbx_strand_id
1 'polypeptide(L)'
;MDSHSIADTEHHMTVTIDSGNLVFSDGYLYTFSQPDLLKEALTVKWAPVGTQQIPAFNHRLAKLGDSAMKTSMLGIWHANNHPMNPVDVWENLHDRGLGMGKYLAHMADATGFWKHCEINGNSVLEAPADANYFDDPEGYRTAWSSEWGVKCKETAVEALFGAVWQDSEESCKKLRQVMRRMGVFWPENDVQAATVARYIGQMKLDGELDTKRDERMRR
;
A
#
# COMPACT_ATOMS: atom_id res chain seq x y z
N MET A 1 0.67 27.29 -16.68
CA MET A 1 0.85 27.18 -15.23
C MET A 1 -0.51 26.80 -14.69
N ASP A 2 -0.79 25.51 -14.57
CA ASP A 2 -2.08 25.03 -14.09
C ASP A 2 -1.95 24.66 -12.62
N SER A 3 -2.29 25.61 -11.75
CA SER A 3 -2.44 25.41 -10.33
C SER A 3 -3.73 24.65 -10.06
N HIS A 4 -3.70 23.33 -10.21
CA HIS A 4 -4.58 22.48 -9.42
C HIS A 4 -3.89 22.29 -8.07
N SER A 5 -4.27 23.20 -7.16
CA SER A 5 -4.16 23.04 -5.72
C SER A 5 -4.81 21.69 -5.35
N ILE A 6 -4.02 20.62 -5.38
CA ILE A 6 -4.23 19.52 -4.46
C ILE A 6 -4.03 20.19 -3.12
N ALA A 7 -5.14 20.59 -2.49
CA ALA A 7 -5.11 21.11 -1.13
C ALA A 7 -4.16 20.21 -0.34
N ASP A 8 -3.26 20.82 0.44
CA ASP A 8 -2.34 20.17 1.35
C ASP A 8 -3.13 19.26 2.32
N THR A 9 -3.58 18.10 1.85
CA THR A 9 -4.45 17.22 2.61
C THR A 9 -3.56 16.37 3.47
N GLU A 10 -3.61 16.66 4.77
CA GLU A 10 -3.01 15.88 5.86
C GLU A 10 -3.49 14.41 5.93
N HIS A 11 -4.33 13.96 4.98
CA HIS A 11 -5.08 12.70 5.02
C HIS A 11 -4.99 11.93 3.70
N HIS A 12 -4.77 10.62 3.79
CA HIS A 12 -4.97 9.66 2.70
C HIS A 12 -6.44 9.64 2.27
N MET A 13 -6.69 9.23 1.02
CA MET A 13 -8.03 9.12 0.47
C MET A 13 -8.53 7.68 0.57
N THR A 14 -9.78 7.51 0.98
CA THR A 14 -10.43 6.21 0.88
C THR A 14 -10.58 5.81 -0.57
N VAL A 15 -10.29 4.55 -0.91
CA VAL A 15 -10.43 4.02 -2.27
C VAL A 15 -11.59 3.03 -2.34
N THR A 16 -12.35 3.15 -3.42
CA THR A 16 -13.37 2.19 -3.84
C THR A 16 -13.07 1.69 -5.24
N ILE A 17 -13.49 0.47 -5.56
CA ILE A 17 -13.32 -0.12 -6.88
C ILE A 17 -14.70 -0.22 -7.53
N ASP A 18 -14.85 0.43 -8.67
CA ASP A 18 -16.08 0.40 -9.46
C ASP A 18 -15.74 0.01 -10.89
N SER A 19 -16.25 -1.15 -11.33
CA SER A 19 -16.21 -1.58 -12.73
C SER A 19 -14.81 -1.53 -13.36
N GLY A 20 -13.78 -1.93 -12.59
CA GLY A 20 -12.38 -1.90 -13.05
C GLY A 20 -11.66 -0.55 -12.89
N ASN A 21 -12.24 0.40 -12.16
CA ASN A 21 -11.65 1.71 -11.91
C ASN A 21 -11.32 1.91 -10.43
N LEU A 22 -10.32 2.78 -10.15
CA LEU A 22 -10.08 3.30 -8.80
C LEU A 22 -10.84 4.61 -8.63
N VAL A 23 -11.71 4.67 -7.63
CA VAL A 23 -12.47 5.87 -7.28
C VAL A 23 -12.05 6.31 -5.88
N PHE A 24 -11.42 7.48 -5.79
CA PHE A 24 -10.95 8.05 -4.54
C PHE A 24 -11.96 9.06 -3.99
N SER A 25 -12.01 9.23 -2.66
CA SER A 25 -12.96 10.15 -2.01
C SER A 25 -12.76 11.62 -2.33
N ASP A 26 -11.61 12.03 -2.90
CA ASP A 26 -11.41 13.37 -3.45
C ASP A 26 -12.05 13.57 -4.84
N GLY A 27 -12.73 12.55 -5.36
CA GLY A 27 -13.37 12.55 -6.67
C GLY A 27 -12.43 12.17 -7.82
N TYR A 28 -11.16 11.85 -7.56
CA TYR A 28 -10.26 11.38 -8.60
C TYR A 28 -10.63 9.96 -9.05
N LEU A 29 -10.66 9.80 -10.37
CA LEU A 29 -10.95 8.55 -11.05
C LEU A 29 -9.71 8.12 -11.85
N TYR A 30 -9.22 6.91 -11.57
CA TYR A 30 -8.26 6.24 -12.45
C TYR A 30 -8.97 5.10 -13.19
N THR A 31 -9.09 5.25 -14.51
CA THR A 31 -9.65 4.22 -15.39
C THR A 31 -8.55 3.41 -16.04
N PHE A 32 -8.56 2.11 -15.77
CA PHE A 32 -7.65 1.17 -16.41
C PHE A 32 -8.06 0.96 -17.86
N SER A 33 -7.09 1.10 -18.77
CA SER A 33 -7.25 0.68 -20.17
C SER A 33 -7.26 -0.85 -20.29
N GLN A 34 -6.59 -1.53 -19.37
CA GLN A 34 -6.53 -2.99 -19.23
C GLN A 34 -7.06 -3.40 -17.85
N PRO A 35 -8.40 -3.59 -17.69
CA PRO A 35 -9.01 -3.92 -16.39
C PRO A 35 -8.45 -5.20 -15.74
N ASP A 36 -7.93 -6.13 -16.54
CA ASP A 36 -7.31 -7.37 -16.06
C ASP A 36 -6.07 -7.10 -15.19
N LEU A 37 -5.35 -5.98 -15.39
CA LEU A 37 -4.22 -5.60 -14.54
C LEU A 37 -4.68 -5.26 -13.12
N LEU A 38 -5.81 -4.55 -12.99
CA LEU A 38 -6.38 -4.28 -11.66
C LEU A 38 -6.85 -5.58 -11.01
N LYS A 39 -7.52 -6.46 -11.76
CA LYS A 39 -7.94 -7.77 -11.25
C LYS A 39 -6.75 -8.62 -10.78
N GLU A 40 -5.67 -8.66 -11.55
CA GLU A 40 -4.44 -9.35 -11.16
C GLU A 40 -3.86 -8.73 -9.89
N ALA A 41 -3.80 -7.39 -9.78
CA ALA A 41 -3.27 -6.71 -8.60
C ALA A 41 -4.03 -7.04 -7.30
N LEU A 42 -5.36 -7.14 -7.39
CA LEU A 42 -6.25 -7.46 -6.25
C LEU A 42 -6.19 -8.93 -5.84
N THR A 43 -5.70 -9.82 -6.70
CA THR A 43 -5.67 -11.26 -6.44
C THR A 43 -4.45 -11.64 -5.62
N VAL A 44 -4.59 -11.61 -4.30
CA VAL A 44 -3.54 -12.02 -3.35
C VAL A 44 -3.54 -13.54 -3.15
N LYS A 45 -2.35 -14.15 -3.09
CA LYS A 45 -2.25 -15.56 -2.71
C LYS A 45 -2.26 -15.71 -1.19
N TRP A 46 -3.05 -16.66 -0.68
CA TRP A 46 -2.89 -17.20 0.66
C TRP A 46 -2.10 -18.52 0.61
N ALA A 47 -1.04 -18.65 1.41
CA ALA A 47 -0.31 -19.92 1.59
C ALA A 47 -0.17 -20.19 3.10
N PRO A 48 -0.50 -21.42 3.58
CA PRO A 48 -0.22 -21.79 4.96
C PRO A 48 1.29 -21.72 5.24
N VAL A 49 1.65 -21.32 6.45
CA VAL A 49 3.03 -21.40 6.97
C VAL A 49 3.54 -22.83 6.77
N GLY A 50 4.50 -23.02 5.85
CA GLY A 50 5.12 -24.32 5.55
C GLY A 50 5.02 -24.81 4.11
N THR A 51 4.34 -24.12 3.19
CA THR A 51 4.26 -24.55 1.77
C THR A 51 5.27 -23.80 0.90
N GLN A 52 6.39 -24.47 0.55
CA GLN A 52 7.56 -23.90 -0.13
C GLN A 52 7.42 -23.70 -1.67
N GLN A 53 6.22 -23.68 -2.22
CA GLN A 53 6.02 -23.39 -3.66
C GLN A 53 4.85 -22.41 -3.85
N ILE A 54 5.22 -21.17 -4.16
CA ILE A 54 4.31 -20.04 -4.32
C ILE A 54 4.18 -19.72 -5.82
N PRO A 55 2.99 -19.88 -6.45
CA PRO A 55 2.73 -19.44 -7.82
C PRO A 55 2.77 -17.91 -7.94
N ALA A 56 2.91 -17.42 -9.18
CA ALA A 56 3.13 -16.02 -9.53
C ALA A 56 1.86 -15.11 -9.48
N PHE A 57 0.97 -15.27 -8.50
CA PHE A 57 -0.18 -14.35 -8.29
C PHE A 57 0.31 -13.00 -7.81
N ASN A 58 -0.18 -11.89 -8.37
CA ASN A 58 0.12 -10.46 -8.16
C ASN A 58 1.58 -10.02 -7.86
N HIS A 59 2.51 -10.95 -7.62
CA HIS A 59 3.88 -10.77 -7.19
C HIS A 59 4.74 -10.19 -8.32
N ARG A 60 4.39 -10.49 -9.58
CA ARG A 60 5.07 -9.89 -10.74
C ARG A 60 4.77 -8.39 -10.79
N LEU A 61 3.50 -8.03 -10.68
CA LEU A 61 3.08 -6.64 -10.55
C LEU A 61 3.65 -6.00 -9.28
N ALA A 62 3.69 -6.72 -8.15
CA ALA A 62 4.26 -6.20 -6.92
C ALA A 62 5.74 -5.82 -7.07
N LYS A 63 6.56 -6.72 -7.63
CA LYS A 63 7.98 -6.42 -7.92
C LYS A 63 8.15 -5.23 -8.86
N LEU A 64 7.31 -5.14 -9.89
CA LEU A 64 7.30 -4.01 -10.81
C LEU A 64 6.92 -2.71 -10.08
N GLY A 65 5.88 -2.76 -9.26
CA GLY A 65 5.36 -1.62 -8.52
C GLY A 65 6.31 -1.10 -7.45
N ASP A 66 6.98 -1.97 -6.69
CA ASP A 66 8.04 -1.58 -5.77
C ASP A 66 9.14 -0.78 -6.49
N SER A 67 9.61 -1.30 -7.63
CA SER A 67 10.63 -0.63 -8.46
C SER A 67 10.14 0.71 -9.02
N ALA A 68 8.89 0.75 -9.53
CA ALA A 68 8.29 1.94 -10.11
C ALA A 68 8.01 3.03 -9.06
N MET A 69 7.56 2.63 -7.87
CA MET A 69 7.34 3.48 -6.70
C MET A 69 8.66 4.12 -6.28
N LYS A 70 9.70 3.32 -6.05
CA LYS A 70 11.03 3.81 -5.68
C LYS A 70 11.58 4.78 -6.72
N THR A 71 11.47 4.42 -8.00
CA THR A 71 11.92 5.28 -9.12
C THR A 71 11.17 6.62 -9.14
N SER A 72 9.85 6.59 -8.93
CA SER A 72 9.02 7.79 -8.90
C SER A 72 9.35 8.72 -7.74
N MET A 73 9.65 8.17 -6.56
CA MET A 73 10.08 8.95 -5.39
C MET A 73 11.50 9.49 -5.56
N LEU A 74 12.45 8.67 -6.05
CA LEU A 74 13.82 9.08 -6.34
C LEU A 74 13.86 10.28 -7.29
N GLY A 75 13.00 10.28 -8.32
CA GLY A 75 12.89 11.39 -9.26
C GLY A 75 12.51 12.71 -8.59
N ILE A 76 11.60 12.69 -7.60
CA ILE A 76 11.23 13.87 -6.81
C ILE A 76 12.36 14.28 -5.88
N TRP A 77 12.90 13.33 -5.12
CA TRP A 77 14.00 13.57 -4.19
C TRP A 77 15.20 14.22 -4.88
N HIS A 78 15.62 13.68 -6.04
CA HIS A 78 16.72 14.23 -6.82
C HIS A 78 16.41 15.61 -7.42
N ALA A 79 15.17 15.84 -7.89
CA ALA A 79 14.80 17.08 -8.57
C ALA A 79 14.52 18.25 -7.61
N ASN A 80 14.12 17.97 -6.38
CA ASN A 80 13.84 19.01 -5.40
C ASN A 80 15.14 19.68 -4.93
N ASN A 81 15.05 20.91 -4.45
CA ASN A 81 16.12 21.58 -3.68
C ASN A 81 15.72 21.68 -2.20
N HIS A 82 14.87 20.76 -1.73
CA HIS A 82 14.33 20.78 -0.38
C HIS A 82 15.41 20.36 0.63
N PRO A 83 15.41 20.88 1.86
CA PRO A 83 16.27 20.39 2.95
C PRO A 83 16.14 18.89 3.26
N MET A 84 15.14 18.21 2.69
CA MET A 84 14.91 16.77 2.81
C MET A 84 15.71 15.94 1.79
N ASN A 85 16.53 16.58 0.94
CA ASN A 85 17.28 15.90 -0.11
C ASN A 85 18.70 15.39 0.22
N PRO A 86 19.25 15.52 1.44
CA PRO A 86 20.42 14.75 1.81
C PRO A 86 20.22 13.23 1.67
N VAL A 87 21.29 12.50 1.36
CA VAL A 87 21.27 11.04 1.16
C VAL A 87 20.82 10.31 2.43
N ASP A 88 21.24 10.78 3.61
CA ASP A 88 20.83 10.24 4.90
C ASP A 88 19.34 10.42 5.19
N VAL A 89 18.72 11.48 4.66
CA VAL A 89 17.26 11.67 4.74
C VAL A 89 16.54 10.66 3.85
N TRP A 90 17.05 10.38 2.65
CA TRP A 90 16.52 9.31 1.81
C TRP A 90 16.57 7.96 2.53
N GLU A 91 17.73 7.54 3.02
CA GLU A 91 17.90 6.26 3.72
C GLU A 91 16.98 6.14 4.94
N ASN A 92 16.80 7.22 5.70
CA ASN A 92 15.93 7.18 6.88
C ASN A 92 14.44 7.26 6.55
N LEU A 93 14.04 8.11 5.59
CA LEU A 93 12.63 8.33 5.31
C LEU A 93 12.06 7.28 4.35
N HIS A 94 12.81 6.89 3.33
CA HIS A 94 12.39 5.87 2.38
C HIS A 94 12.68 4.47 2.95
N ASP A 95 13.94 4.11 3.14
CA ASP A 95 14.32 2.71 3.41
C ASP A 95 13.88 2.23 4.81
N ARG A 96 13.66 3.16 5.74
CA ARG A 96 13.14 2.87 7.11
C ARG A 96 11.75 3.47 7.37
N GLY A 97 11.04 3.86 6.32
CA GLY A 97 9.73 4.47 6.41
C GLY A 97 8.85 4.11 5.23
N LEU A 98 8.79 5.01 4.24
CA LEU A 98 7.87 4.95 3.08
C LEU A 98 7.98 3.66 2.27
N GLY A 99 9.19 3.10 2.12
CA GLY A 99 9.45 1.87 1.40
C GLY A 99 9.32 0.60 2.24
N MET A 100 8.95 0.72 3.52
CA MET A 100 8.76 -0.46 4.36
C MET A 100 7.40 -1.10 4.09
N GLY A 101 7.39 -2.44 4.05
CA GLY A 101 6.14 -3.20 3.90
C GLY A 101 5.07 -2.89 4.92
N LYS A 102 5.46 -2.64 6.19
CA LYS A 102 4.55 -2.21 7.25
C LYS A 102 3.87 -0.87 6.93
N TYR A 103 4.55 0.04 6.23
CA TYR A 103 4.00 1.34 5.85
C TYR A 103 2.95 1.18 4.75
N LEU A 104 3.28 0.40 3.72
CA LEU A 104 2.34 0.08 2.65
C LEU A 104 1.11 -0.66 3.18
N ALA A 105 1.30 -1.58 4.12
CA ALA A 105 0.21 -2.28 4.78
C ALA A 105 -0.69 -1.32 5.59
N HIS A 106 -0.10 -0.41 6.35
CA HIS A 106 -0.83 0.62 7.08
C HIS A 106 -1.63 1.54 6.12
N MET A 107 -1.03 1.94 5.00
CA MET A 107 -1.73 2.73 3.98
C MET A 107 -2.86 1.95 3.31
N ALA A 108 -2.71 0.63 3.11
CA ALA A 108 -3.80 -0.21 2.63
C ALA A 108 -5.00 -0.20 3.60
N ASP A 109 -4.74 -0.28 4.91
CA ASP A 109 -5.75 -0.18 5.97
C ASP A 109 -6.44 1.17 5.97
N ALA A 110 -5.64 2.23 5.97
CA ALA A 110 -6.09 3.60 6.11
C ALA A 110 -6.98 4.04 4.92
N THR A 111 -6.59 3.64 3.70
CA THR A 111 -7.34 3.90 2.47
C THR A 111 -8.53 2.94 2.29
N GLY A 112 -8.59 1.85 3.06
CA GLY A 112 -9.56 0.77 2.88
C GLY A 112 -9.33 -0.09 1.63
N PHE A 113 -8.17 0.04 0.96
CA PHE A 113 -7.85 -0.70 -0.25
C PHE A 113 -7.90 -2.22 -0.09
N TRP A 114 -7.43 -2.72 1.06
CA TRP A 114 -7.39 -4.17 1.34
C TRP A 114 -8.76 -4.84 1.25
N LYS A 115 -9.85 -4.10 1.47
CA LYS A 115 -11.23 -4.60 1.43
C LYS A 115 -11.65 -5.09 0.05
N HIS A 116 -10.95 -4.65 -0.99
CA HIS A 116 -11.21 -5.02 -2.38
C HIS A 116 -10.28 -6.14 -2.87
N CYS A 117 -9.36 -6.61 -2.02
CA CYS A 117 -8.51 -7.73 -2.38
C CYS A 117 -9.32 -9.03 -2.41
N GLU A 118 -8.85 -9.99 -3.21
CA GLU A 118 -9.44 -11.31 -3.36
C GLU A 118 -8.43 -12.39 -3.02
N ILE A 119 -8.87 -13.42 -2.31
CA ILE A 119 -8.10 -14.65 -2.05
C ILE A 119 -8.71 -15.77 -2.88
N ASN A 120 -7.93 -16.30 -3.83
CA ASN A 120 -8.38 -17.36 -4.74
C ASN A 120 -9.71 -17.01 -5.46
N GLY A 121 -9.89 -15.74 -5.84
CA GLY A 121 -11.09 -15.25 -6.52
C GLY A 121 -12.31 -15.02 -5.60
N ASN A 122 -12.16 -15.11 -4.28
CA ASN A 122 -13.19 -14.75 -3.32
C ASN A 122 -12.81 -13.44 -2.64
N SER A 123 -13.78 -12.53 -2.51
CA SER A 123 -13.61 -11.29 -1.76
C SER A 123 -13.13 -11.59 -0.34
N VAL A 124 -12.14 -10.81 0.14
CA VAL A 124 -11.67 -10.90 1.53
C VAL A 124 -12.76 -10.56 2.56
N LEU A 125 -13.84 -9.91 2.13
CA LEU A 125 -15.00 -9.61 2.98
C LEU A 125 -16.06 -10.71 2.98
N GLU A 126 -16.10 -11.55 1.93
CA GLU A 126 -17.16 -12.54 1.70
C GLU A 126 -16.67 -13.98 1.81
N ALA A 127 -15.37 -14.19 2.10
CA ALA A 127 -14.81 -15.52 2.28
C ALA A 127 -15.61 -16.30 3.35
N PRO A 128 -16.12 -17.51 3.04
CA PRO A 128 -17.02 -18.25 3.91
C PRO A 128 -16.41 -18.57 5.29
N ALA A 129 -17.20 -18.43 6.36
CA ALA A 129 -16.83 -18.74 7.74
C ALA A 129 -16.47 -20.23 7.97
N ASP A 130 -16.95 -21.08 7.07
CA ASP A 130 -16.82 -22.54 7.04
C ASP A 130 -15.71 -23.04 6.11
N ALA A 131 -14.97 -22.14 5.45
CA ALA A 131 -13.65 -22.48 4.97
C ALA A 131 -12.74 -22.63 6.19
N ASN A 132 -12.58 -23.86 6.69
CA ASN A 132 -11.52 -24.26 7.62
C ASN A 132 -10.27 -23.40 7.39
N TYR A 133 -9.74 -22.78 8.46
CA TYR A 133 -8.34 -22.95 8.90
C TYR A 133 -8.01 -22.11 10.17
N PHE A 134 -8.87 -21.81 11.15
CA PHE A 134 -9.94 -22.55 11.80
C PHE A 134 -10.92 -21.54 12.45
N ASP A 135 -12.21 -21.65 12.12
CA ASP A 135 -13.41 -21.31 12.89
C ASP A 135 -13.62 -19.89 13.47
N ASP A 136 -13.30 -18.81 12.75
CA ASP A 136 -13.78 -17.48 13.14
C ASP A 136 -13.81 -16.44 11.99
N PRO A 137 -14.94 -15.76 11.71
CA PRO A 137 -14.97 -14.52 10.92
C PRO A 137 -14.07 -13.41 11.49
N GLU A 138 -13.86 -13.36 12.81
CA GLU A 138 -12.81 -12.54 13.42
C GLU A 138 -11.40 -13.09 13.12
N GLY A 139 -11.29 -14.38 12.82
CA GLY A 139 -10.10 -15.12 12.38
C GLY A 139 -9.50 -14.58 11.09
N TYR A 140 -10.32 -14.17 10.12
CA TYR A 140 -9.85 -13.51 8.90
C TYR A 140 -9.33 -12.09 9.17
N ARG A 141 -10.03 -11.32 10.00
CA ARG A 141 -9.53 -9.99 10.43
C ARG A 141 -8.25 -10.10 11.24
N THR A 142 -8.13 -11.10 12.12
CA THR A 142 -6.90 -11.36 12.87
C THR A 142 -5.78 -11.91 11.99
N ALA A 143 -6.08 -12.73 10.97
CA ALA A 143 -5.12 -13.18 9.98
C ALA A 143 -4.63 -12.04 9.07
N TRP A 144 -5.50 -11.11 8.67
CA TRP A 144 -5.13 -9.87 7.98
C TRP A 144 -4.42 -8.86 8.88
N SER A 145 -4.57 -8.98 10.20
CA SER A 145 -3.81 -8.21 11.20
C SER A 145 -2.53 -8.93 11.64
N SER A 146 -2.29 -10.15 11.17
CA SER A 146 -1.05 -10.90 11.43
C SER A 146 0.11 -10.40 10.58
N GLU A 147 1.32 -10.85 10.88
CA GLU A 147 2.51 -10.58 10.06
C GLU A 147 2.32 -10.97 8.58
N TRP A 148 1.59 -12.05 8.30
CA TRP A 148 1.24 -12.44 6.94
C TRP A 148 0.22 -11.53 6.30
N GLY A 149 -0.78 -11.09 7.07
CA GLY A 149 -1.75 -10.09 6.63
C GLY A 149 -1.07 -8.79 6.22
N VAL A 150 -0.09 -8.34 7.01
CA VAL A 150 0.78 -7.21 6.66
C VAL A 150 1.46 -7.44 5.32
N LYS A 151 2.06 -8.62 5.10
CA LYS A 151 2.73 -8.93 3.82
C LYS A 151 1.75 -8.98 2.64
N CYS A 152 0.55 -9.50 2.82
CA CYS A 152 -0.50 -9.50 1.79
C CYS A 152 -0.94 -8.08 1.43
N LYS A 153 -1.15 -7.20 2.42
CA LYS A 153 -1.51 -5.78 2.19
C LYS A 153 -0.41 -5.04 1.45
N GLU A 154 0.83 -5.18 1.90
CA GLU A 154 2.02 -4.64 1.23
C GLU A 154 2.05 -5.07 -0.23
N THR A 155 2.04 -6.38 -0.47
CA THR A 155 2.15 -6.95 -1.82
C THR A 155 1.01 -6.48 -2.72
N ALA A 156 -0.21 -6.33 -2.18
CA ALA A 156 -1.35 -5.81 -2.94
C ALA A 156 -1.17 -4.34 -3.33
N VAL A 157 -0.66 -3.49 -2.43
CA VAL A 157 -0.38 -2.07 -2.72
C VAL A 157 0.73 -1.95 -3.76
N GLU A 158 1.81 -2.71 -3.63
CA GLU A 158 2.86 -2.79 -4.64
C GLU A 158 2.28 -3.25 -5.98
N ALA A 159 1.46 -4.30 -5.98
CA ALA A 159 0.85 -4.81 -7.21
C ALA A 159 -0.08 -3.79 -7.88
N LEU A 160 -0.82 -3.01 -7.09
CA LEU A 160 -1.63 -1.90 -7.60
C LEU A 160 -0.76 -0.87 -8.32
N PHE A 161 0.36 -0.49 -7.71
CA PHE A 161 1.29 0.46 -8.33
C PHE A 161 1.94 -0.11 -9.60
N GLY A 162 2.25 -1.40 -9.61
CA GLY A 162 2.72 -2.09 -10.81
C GLY A 162 1.67 -2.12 -11.93
N ALA A 163 0.41 -2.39 -11.58
CA ALA A 163 -0.71 -2.36 -12.52
C ALA A 163 -0.90 -0.97 -13.13
N VAL A 164 -0.91 0.09 -12.31
CA VAL A 164 -1.02 1.48 -12.78
C VAL A 164 0.17 1.85 -13.65
N TRP A 165 1.39 1.48 -13.25
CA TRP A 165 2.60 1.72 -14.03
C TRP A 165 2.50 1.09 -15.43
N GLN A 166 2.14 -0.20 -15.49
CA GLN A 166 2.04 -0.92 -16.76
C GLN A 166 0.87 -0.45 -17.63
N ASP A 167 -0.30 -0.21 -17.03
CA ASP A 167 -1.48 0.32 -17.74
C ASP A 167 -1.25 1.72 -18.31
N SER A 168 -0.41 2.51 -17.64
CA SER A 168 -0.12 3.89 -18.03
C SER A 168 1.07 4.06 -18.96
N GLU A 169 1.60 2.97 -19.53
CA GLU A 169 2.82 2.98 -20.34
C GLU A 169 4.00 3.64 -19.60
N GLU A 170 4.22 3.22 -18.36
CA GLU A 170 5.36 3.66 -17.53
C GLU A 170 5.29 5.16 -17.14
N SER A 171 4.07 5.70 -16.99
CA SER A 171 3.88 7.11 -16.66
C SER A 171 4.09 7.40 -15.18
N CYS A 172 5.27 7.93 -14.82
CA CYS A 172 5.54 8.47 -13.48
C CYS A 172 4.50 9.50 -13.02
N LYS A 173 3.86 10.24 -13.93
CA LYS A 173 2.84 11.24 -13.56
C LYS A 173 1.56 10.58 -13.06
N LYS A 174 1.03 9.61 -13.81
CA LYS A 174 -0.19 8.86 -13.42
C LYS A 174 0.05 8.04 -12.16
N LEU A 175 1.17 7.33 -12.09
CA LEU A 175 1.54 6.58 -10.90
C LEU A 175 1.61 7.47 -9.65
N ARG A 176 2.28 8.64 -9.72
CA ARG A 176 2.35 9.59 -8.60
C ARG A 176 0.98 10.10 -8.15
N GLN A 177 0.03 10.30 -9.06
CA GLN A 177 -1.33 10.72 -8.70
C GLN A 177 -2.07 9.67 -7.87
N VAL A 178 -1.92 8.40 -8.21
CA VAL A 178 -2.49 7.27 -7.45
C VAL A 178 -1.76 7.11 -6.12
N MET A 179 -0.43 7.05 -6.15
CA MET A 179 0.43 6.91 -4.98
C MET A 179 0.16 8.00 -3.92
N ARG A 180 0.06 9.28 -4.33
CA ARG A 180 -0.22 10.39 -3.40
C ARG A 180 -1.56 10.22 -2.68
N ARG A 181 -2.60 9.76 -3.38
CA ARG A 181 -3.93 9.52 -2.79
C ARG A 181 -3.95 8.33 -1.85
N MET A 182 -3.10 7.35 -2.15
CA MET A 182 -2.81 6.24 -1.25
C MET A 182 -1.93 6.63 -0.05
N GLY A 183 -1.48 7.89 0.05
CA GLY A 183 -0.60 8.35 1.13
C GLY A 183 0.86 7.91 0.98
N VAL A 184 1.25 7.41 -0.19
CA VAL A 184 2.61 6.90 -0.46
C VAL A 184 3.33 7.90 -1.36
N PHE A 185 4.07 8.86 -0.81
CA PHE A 185 4.75 9.87 -1.64
C PHE A 185 5.98 10.46 -0.95
N TRP A 186 6.93 10.93 -1.76
CA TRP A 186 8.03 11.73 -1.26
C TRP A 186 7.54 13.15 -0.92
N PRO A 187 7.80 13.68 0.28
CA PRO A 187 7.35 15.02 0.65
C PRO A 187 8.10 16.11 -0.12
N GLU A 188 7.36 17.08 -0.64
CA GLU A 188 7.91 18.21 -1.41
C GLU A 188 7.94 19.53 -0.63
N ASN A 189 7.29 19.56 0.53
CA ASN A 189 7.22 20.72 1.43
C ASN A 189 7.14 20.27 2.89
N ASP A 190 7.27 21.21 3.83
CA ASP A 190 7.29 20.93 5.27
C ASP A 190 5.97 20.32 5.79
N VAL A 191 4.83 20.71 5.23
CA VAL A 191 3.51 20.18 5.62
C VAL A 191 3.40 18.70 5.27
N GLN A 192 3.84 18.35 4.07
CA GLN A 192 3.93 16.97 3.59
C GLN A 192 4.93 16.16 4.41
N ALA A 193 6.11 16.73 4.71
CA ALA A 193 7.11 16.07 5.53
C ALA A 193 6.59 15.76 6.95
N ALA A 194 5.91 16.72 7.58
CA ALA A 194 5.26 16.53 8.87
C ALA A 194 4.18 15.44 8.82
N THR A 195 3.39 15.40 7.73
CA THR A 195 2.36 14.37 7.51
C THR A 195 2.97 12.97 7.43
N VAL A 196 4.01 12.80 6.60
CA VAL A 196 4.73 11.51 6.47
C VAL A 196 5.39 11.11 7.79
N ALA A 197 6.05 12.04 8.47
CA ALA A 197 6.68 11.79 9.77
C ALA A 197 5.67 11.33 10.82
N ARG A 198 4.46 11.91 10.82
CA ARG A 198 3.38 11.49 11.72
C ARG A 198 2.93 10.06 11.44
N TYR A 199 2.75 9.67 10.18
CA TYR A 199 2.38 8.29 9.83
C TYR A 199 3.46 7.28 10.24
N ILE A 200 4.73 7.58 9.93
CA ILE A 200 5.85 6.74 10.34
C ILE A 200 5.94 6.67 11.88
N GLY A 201 5.71 7.78 12.57
CA GLY A 201 5.70 7.86 14.03
C GLY A 201 4.58 7.01 14.66
N GLN A 202 3.36 7.10 14.13
CA GLN A 202 2.22 6.27 14.58
C GLN A 202 2.53 4.78 14.45
N MET A 203 3.07 4.35 13.30
CA MET A 203 3.42 2.95 13.12
C MET A 203 4.50 2.44 14.08
N LYS A 204 5.50 3.28 14.42
CA LYS A 204 6.52 2.92 15.40
C LYS A 204 5.91 2.70 16.79
N LEU A 205 5.00 3.58 17.19
CA LEU A 205 4.28 3.46 18.46
C LEU A 205 3.42 2.20 18.50
N ASP A 206 2.68 1.92 17.42
CA ASP A 206 1.83 0.72 17.32
C ASP A 206 2.68 -0.56 17.40
N GLY A 207 3.82 -0.60 16.71
CA GLY A 207 4.75 -1.74 16.77
C GLY A 207 5.40 -1.95 18.15
N GLU A 208 5.68 -0.88 18.90
CA GLU A 208 6.19 -0.98 20.27
C GLU A 208 5.12 -1.49 21.26
N LEU A 209 3.85 -1.11 21.06
CA LEU A 209 2.74 -1.56 21.88
C LEU A 209 2.46 -3.06 21.69
N ASP A 210 2.51 -3.55 20.44
CA ASP A 210 2.34 -4.97 20.14
C ASP A 210 3.44 -5.83 20.76
N THR A 211 4.70 -5.39 20.67
CA THR A 211 5.85 -6.11 21.26
C THR A 211 5.69 -6.24 22.79
N LYS A 212 5.26 -5.17 23.47
CA LYS A 212 5.01 -5.18 24.92
C LYS A 212 3.82 -6.06 25.32
N ARG A 213 2.81 -6.19 24.46
CA ARG A 213 1.64 -7.06 24.68
C ARG A 213 2.03 -8.53 24.58
N ASP A 214 2.82 -8.89 23.58
CA ASP A 214 3.32 -10.26 23.39
C ASP A 214 4.23 -10.71 24.54
N GLU A 215 5.09 -9.82 25.05
CA GLU A 215 5.92 -10.10 26.22
C GLU A 215 5.11 -10.34 27.50
N ARG A 216 3.95 -9.67 27.67
CA ARG A 216 3.05 -9.90 28.81
C ARG A 216 2.30 -11.22 28.71
N MET A 217 1.94 -11.65 27.50
CA MET A 217 1.23 -12.92 27.28
C MET A 217 2.13 -14.15 27.47
N ARG A 218 3.47 -13.97 27.46
CA ARG A 218 4.46 -15.04 27.67
C ARG A 218 4.91 -15.21 29.13
N ARG A 219 4.40 -14.40 30.06
CA ARG A 219 4.70 -14.47 31.50
C ARG A 219 3.50 -15.01 32.27
#